data_AF-A0A7X5EAZ7-F1
#
_entry.id   AF-A0A7X5EAZ7-F1
#
_cell.length_a   1.000
_cell.length_b   1.000
_cell.length_c   1.000
_cell.angle_alpha   90.00
_cell.angle_beta   90.00
_cell.angle_gamma   90.00
#
_symmetry.space_group_name_H-M   'P 1'
#
loop_
_entity.id
_entity.type
_entity.pdbx_description
1 polymer ?
#
loop_
_entity_poly.entity_id
_entity_poly.type
_entity_poly.pdbx_seq_one_letter_code
_entity_poly.pdbx_strand_id
1 'polypeptide(L)'
;MRNKLVKRIAALLCVAVMGMSVVACGGGSNGGAAQEETLTEEEYEAKAEELGNSLNSAMTDAASLDPNDVDAAKEFIEGLKAPFVEFGALKAPAKYADAHAKFQSGCDAMVEYLDICIDAMDSGDVDMEKMTSLLTTIQNDFTEGASMLE
;
A
#
# COMPACT_ATOMS: atom_id res chain seq x y z
N MET A 1 8.25 15.11 17.86
CA MET A 1 7.15 14.84 16.91
C MET A 1 7.55 13.77 15.89
N ARG A 2 8.80 13.76 15.38
CA ARG A 2 9.42 12.67 14.59
C ARG A 2 9.02 11.23 15.01
N ASN A 3 9.20 10.84 16.28
CA ASN A 3 8.88 9.46 16.71
C ASN A 3 7.37 9.14 16.77
N LYS A 4 6.49 10.14 16.69
CA LYS A 4 5.04 9.91 16.62
C LYS A 4 4.58 9.69 15.17
N LEU A 5 5.29 10.30 14.23
CA LEU A 5 4.95 10.30 12.82
C LEU A 5 5.46 9.04 12.11
N VAL A 6 6.72 8.70 12.36
CA VAL A 6 7.32 7.39 12.09
C VAL A 6 6.42 6.24 12.58
N LYS A 7 5.94 6.32 13.83
CA LYS A 7 5.07 5.31 14.42
C LYS A 7 3.69 5.24 13.76
N ARG A 8 3.21 6.33 13.16
CA ARG A 8 1.93 6.36 12.44
C ARG A 8 2.05 5.73 11.05
N ILE A 9 3.12 6.01 10.31
CA ILE A 9 3.39 5.38 9.01
C ILE A 9 3.63 3.88 9.19
N ALA A 10 4.50 3.50 10.13
CA ALA A 10 4.76 2.11 10.46
C ALA A 10 3.47 1.40 10.93
N ALA A 11 2.64 2.05 11.76
CA ALA A 11 1.37 1.47 12.18
C ALA A 11 0.35 1.33 11.03
N LEU A 12 0.24 2.31 10.13
CA LEU A 12 -0.69 2.28 8.99
C LEU A 12 -0.35 1.16 8.00
N LEU A 13 0.95 0.98 7.69
CA LEU A 13 1.41 -0.07 6.78
C LEU A 13 1.36 -1.46 7.41
N CYS A 14 1.65 -1.60 8.71
CA CYS A 14 1.52 -2.87 9.43
C CYS A 14 0.05 -3.29 9.65
N VAL A 15 -0.89 -2.33 9.76
CA VAL A 15 -2.33 -2.62 9.92
C VAL A 15 -2.95 -3.17 8.64
N ALA A 16 -2.38 -2.92 7.46
CA ALA A 16 -2.81 -3.59 6.22
C ALA A 16 -2.58 -5.11 6.26
N VAL A 17 -1.71 -5.60 7.15
CA VAL A 17 -1.34 -7.03 7.26
C VAL A 17 -1.97 -7.70 8.49
N MET A 18 -2.48 -6.95 9.47
CA MET A 18 -3.12 -7.50 10.67
C MET A 18 -4.46 -6.83 10.95
N GLY A 19 -5.52 -7.65 10.86
CA GLY A 19 -6.91 -7.24 10.72
C GLY A 19 -7.50 -6.30 11.78
N MET A 20 -8.56 -5.63 11.31
CA MET A 20 -9.68 -4.97 12.00
C MET A 20 -9.44 -4.27 13.36
N SER A 21 -9.93 -3.02 13.40
CA SER A 21 -10.14 -2.12 14.54
C SER A 21 -8.87 -1.38 14.99
N VAL A 22 -8.76 -0.05 14.91
CA VAL A 22 -9.71 1.00 15.32
C VAL A 22 -9.40 2.29 14.55
N VAL A 23 -10.39 2.87 13.85
CA VAL A 23 -10.27 4.21 13.26
C VAL A 23 -10.55 5.26 14.34
N ALA A 24 -9.51 5.98 14.75
CA ALA A 24 -9.63 7.25 15.46
C ALA A 24 -9.07 8.36 14.56
N CYS A 25 -9.94 8.89 13.70
CA CYS A 25 -9.68 10.00 12.79
C CYS A 25 -9.44 11.29 13.59
N GLY A 26 -8.39 12.02 13.26
CA GLY A 26 -7.95 13.21 14.00
C GLY A 26 -7.18 14.21 13.16
N GLY A 27 -7.78 14.66 12.05
CA GLY A 27 -7.88 16.05 11.59
C GLY A 27 -6.62 16.83 11.14
N GLY A 28 -6.74 17.47 9.95
CA GLY A 28 -6.10 18.76 9.65
C GLY A 28 -5.57 18.93 8.23
N SER A 29 -6.37 19.51 7.34
CA SER A 29 -6.05 19.86 5.94
C SER A 29 -4.96 20.93 5.81
N ASN A 30 -4.11 20.84 4.77
CA ASN A 30 -3.89 21.93 3.79
C ASN A 30 -3.03 21.47 2.59
N GLY A 31 -3.51 21.71 1.37
CA GLY A 31 -2.84 21.33 0.13
C GLY A 31 -1.80 22.32 -0.40
N GLY A 32 -1.07 21.90 -1.44
CA GLY A 32 -0.26 22.80 -2.27
C GLY A 32 0.71 22.11 -3.25
N ALA A 33 0.30 22.07 -4.52
CA ALA A 33 1.08 22.17 -5.77
C ALA A 33 2.31 21.26 -6.04
N ALA A 34 2.20 20.52 -7.15
CA ALA A 34 3.22 19.68 -7.76
C ALA A 34 4.41 20.43 -8.38
N GLN A 35 5.61 19.99 -8.00
CA GLN A 35 6.86 19.99 -8.77
C GLN A 35 7.58 18.67 -8.43
N GLU A 36 8.32 18.07 -9.38
CA GLU A 36 9.07 16.80 -9.19
C GLU A 36 10.27 16.91 -8.22
N GLU A 37 10.12 17.67 -7.14
CA GLU A 37 11.03 17.74 -6.01
C GLU A 37 10.71 16.58 -5.05
N THR A 38 11.75 15.99 -4.46
CA THR A 38 11.62 15.08 -3.32
C THR A 38 10.59 15.63 -2.33
N LEU A 39 9.61 14.80 -1.98
CA LEU A 39 8.55 15.20 -1.06
C LEU A 39 9.15 15.66 0.27
N THR A 40 8.50 16.61 0.91
CA THR A 40 8.81 16.96 2.29
C THR A 40 8.39 15.84 3.25
N GLU A 41 8.91 15.93 4.48
CA GLU A 41 8.38 15.33 5.72
C GLU A 41 6.89 14.93 5.64
N GLU A 42 6.10 15.99 5.60
CA GLU A 42 4.65 16.00 5.81
C GLU A 42 3.89 15.53 4.55
N GLU A 43 4.41 15.82 3.36
CA GLU A 43 3.78 15.36 2.11
C GLU A 43 3.93 13.85 1.92
N TYR A 44 5.10 13.31 2.28
CA TYR A 44 5.33 11.88 2.25
C TYR A 44 4.41 11.14 3.24
N GLU A 45 4.17 11.73 4.41
CA GLU A 45 3.26 11.21 5.43
C GLU A 45 1.81 11.24 4.98
N ALA A 46 1.37 12.37 4.39
CA ALA A 46 0.03 12.50 3.85
C ALA A 46 -0.23 11.45 2.75
N LYS A 47 0.77 11.16 1.92
CA LYS A 47 0.67 10.12 0.89
C LYS A 47 0.62 8.70 1.45
N ALA A 48 1.37 8.42 2.52
CA ALA A 48 1.27 7.14 3.23
C ALA A 48 -0.11 6.95 3.88
N GLU A 49 -0.69 8.02 4.43
CA GLU A 49 -2.04 7.99 5.00
C GLU A 49 -3.11 7.83 3.92
N GLU A 50 -2.95 8.51 2.77
CA GLU A 50 -3.82 8.35 1.60
C GLU A 50 -3.82 6.91 1.07
N LEU A 51 -2.65 6.25 1.03
CA LEU A 51 -2.55 4.83 0.71
C LEU A 51 -3.36 3.99 1.72
N GLY A 52 -3.14 4.16 3.02
CA GLY A 52 -3.85 3.40 4.05
C GLY A 52 -5.37 3.62 4.03
N ASN A 53 -5.84 4.83 3.73
CA ASN A 53 -7.26 5.14 3.57
C ASN A 53 -7.82 4.47 2.31
N SER A 54 -7.11 4.54 1.20
CA SER A 54 -7.49 3.86 -0.05
C SER A 54 -7.65 2.35 0.14
N LEU A 55 -6.74 1.72 0.91
CA LEU A 55 -6.83 0.30 1.23
C LEU A 55 -8.04 -0.03 2.12
N ASN A 56 -8.34 0.78 3.13
CA ASN A 56 -9.52 0.58 3.98
C ASN A 56 -10.83 0.75 3.19
N SER A 57 -10.90 1.75 2.33
CA SER A 57 -12.02 1.96 1.43
C SER A 57 -12.19 0.77 0.49
N ALA A 58 -11.10 0.33 -0.15
CA ALA A 58 -11.14 -0.81 -1.04
C ALA A 58 -11.57 -2.10 -0.32
N MET A 59 -11.13 -2.36 0.92
CA MET A 59 -11.63 -3.51 1.70
C MET A 59 -13.15 -3.44 1.95
N THR A 60 -13.70 -2.24 2.12
CA THR A 60 -15.15 -2.03 2.29
C THR A 60 -15.89 -2.26 0.97
N ASP A 61 -15.33 -1.79 -0.13
CA ASP A 61 -15.89 -1.94 -1.47
C ASP A 61 -15.83 -3.40 -1.92
N ALA A 62 -14.74 -4.12 -1.59
CA ALA A 62 -14.58 -5.54 -1.84
C ALA A 62 -15.69 -6.39 -1.20
N ALA A 63 -16.16 -6.00 -0.01
CA ALA A 63 -17.25 -6.69 0.68
C ALA A 63 -18.61 -6.57 -0.04
N SER A 64 -18.73 -5.62 -0.96
CA SER A 64 -19.94 -5.36 -1.75
C SER A 64 -19.87 -5.98 -3.16
N LEU A 65 -18.75 -6.60 -3.54
CA LEU A 65 -18.60 -7.25 -4.84
C LEU A 65 -19.40 -8.54 -4.92
N ASP A 66 -20.04 -8.78 -6.07
CA ASP A 66 -20.65 -10.07 -6.37
C ASP A 66 -19.55 -11.09 -6.69
N PRO A 67 -19.44 -12.21 -5.97
CA PRO A 67 -18.43 -13.23 -6.23
C PRO A 67 -18.58 -13.93 -7.59
N ASN A 68 -19.70 -13.75 -8.30
CA ASN A 68 -19.91 -14.30 -9.63
C ASN A 68 -19.59 -13.29 -10.75
N ASP A 69 -19.35 -12.02 -10.42
CA ASP A 69 -19.02 -10.98 -11.38
C ASP A 69 -17.49 -10.84 -11.50
N VAL A 70 -16.91 -11.70 -12.33
CA VAL A 70 -15.46 -11.77 -12.55
C VAL A 70 -14.91 -10.47 -13.17
N ASP A 71 -15.69 -9.80 -14.02
CA ASP A 71 -15.26 -8.55 -14.66
C ASP A 71 -15.20 -7.42 -13.62
N ALA A 72 -16.22 -7.30 -12.76
CA ALA A 72 -16.20 -6.35 -11.65
C ALA A 72 -15.07 -6.65 -10.64
N ALA A 73 -14.79 -7.93 -10.37
CA ALA A 73 -13.68 -8.32 -9.50
C ALA A 73 -12.31 -7.90 -10.08
N LYS A 74 -12.11 -8.08 -11.39
CA LYS A 74 -10.88 -7.64 -12.07
C LYS A 74 -10.74 -6.13 -12.09
N GLU A 75 -11.81 -5.39 -12.41
CA GLU A 75 -11.78 -3.92 -12.39
C GLU A 75 -11.45 -3.39 -10.99
N PHE A 76 -11.99 -4.03 -9.96
CA PHE A 76 -11.66 -3.72 -8.58
C PHE A 76 -10.19 -4.01 -8.24
N ILE A 77 -9.65 -5.17 -8.63
CA ILE A 77 -8.24 -5.52 -8.40
C ILE A 77 -7.31 -4.57 -9.18
N GLU A 78 -7.67 -4.20 -10.40
CA GLU A 78 -6.98 -3.16 -11.18
C GLU A 78 -6.94 -1.82 -10.44
N GLY A 79 -8.09 -1.39 -9.91
CA GLY A 79 -8.19 -0.17 -9.11
C GLY A 79 -7.35 -0.21 -7.83
N LEU A 80 -7.21 -1.39 -7.22
CA LEU A 80 -6.37 -1.61 -6.04
C LEU A 80 -4.87 -1.44 -6.31
N LYS A 81 -4.41 -1.62 -7.55
CA LYS A 81 -2.99 -1.46 -7.90
C LYS A 81 -2.55 0.00 -7.86
N ALA A 82 -3.41 0.93 -8.29
CA ALA A 82 -3.04 2.33 -8.46
C ALA A 82 -2.45 2.97 -7.18
N PRO A 83 -3.02 2.81 -5.98
CA PRO A 83 -2.41 3.32 -4.75
C PRO A 83 -0.99 2.81 -4.49
N PHE A 84 -0.68 1.54 -4.78
CA PHE A 84 0.65 0.97 -4.59
C PHE A 84 1.65 1.52 -5.60
N VAL A 85 1.25 1.64 -6.87
CA VAL A 85 2.08 2.24 -7.92
C VAL A 85 2.37 3.70 -7.62
N GLU A 86 1.35 4.47 -7.20
CA GLU A 86 1.52 5.87 -6.82
C GLU A 86 2.44 6.04 -5.62
N PHE A 87 2.28 5.21 -4.58
CA PHE A 87 3.12 5.28 -3.40
C PHE A 87 4.57 4.84 -3.68
N GLY A 88 4.78 3.74 -4.42
CA GLY A 88 6.11 3.25 -4.77
C GLY A 88 6.90 4.20 -5.71
N ALA A 89 6.19 5.03 -6.48
CA ALA A 89 6.81 6.04 -7.35
C ALA A 89 7.21 7.34 -6.63
N LEU A 90 6.91 7.48 -5.33
CA LEU A 90 7.21 8.69 -4.58
C LEU A 90 8.71 8.90 -4.43
N LYS A 91 9.14 10.16 -4.48
CA LYS A 91 10.51 10.52 -4.12
C LYS A 91 10.55 10.87 -2.64
N ALA A 92 10.80 9.86 -1.80
CA ALA A 92 10.90 10.06 -0.36
C ALA A 92 12.07 11.00 0.03
N PRO A 93 11.95 11.75 1.14
CA PRO A 93 13.05 12.50 1.71
C PRO A 93 14.27 11.60 1.96
N ALA A 94 15.50 12.15 1.86
CA ALA A 94 16.75 11.38 2.00
C ALA A 94 16.83 10.54 3.29
N LYS A 95 16.22 11.03 4.38
CA LYS A 95 16.14 10.34 5.67
C LYS A 95 15.28 9.07 5.64
N TYR A 96 14.33 8.98 4.73
CA TYR A 96 13.43 7.84 4.54
C TYR A 96 13.72 7.09 3.25
N ALA A 97 14.76 7.45 2.50
CA ALA A 97 15.06 6.85 1.19
C ALA A 97 15.26 5.33 1.29
N ASP A 98 16.00 4.85 2.30
CA ASP A 98 16.24 3.41 2.48
C ASP A 98 14.96 2.66 2.89
N ALA A 99 14.17 3.25 3.80
CA ALA A 99 12.87 2.71 4.20
C ALA A 99 11.88 2.71 3.02
N HIS A 100 11.91 3.75 2.19
CA HIS A 100 11.05 3.87 1.02
C HIS A 100 11.44 2.91 -0.09
N ALA A 101 12.73 2.64 -0.30
CA ALA A 101 13.18 1.61 -1.23
C ALA A 101 12.62 0.23 -0.84
N LYS A 102 12.53 -0.05 0.47
CA LYS A 102 11.85 -1.25 0.98
C LYS A 102 10.35 -1.21 0.70
N PHE A 103 9.66 -0.11 1.01
CA PHE A 103 8.23 -0.01 0.69
C PHE A 103 7.94 -0.08 -0.81
N GLN A 104 8.79 0.47 -1.67
CA GLN A 104 8.68 0.39 -3.11
C GLN A 104 8.76 -1.08 -3.57
N SER A 105 9.75 -1.84 -3.09
CA SER A 105 9.86 -3.28 -3.37
C SER A 105 8.62 -4.06 -2.91
N GLY A 106 8.09 -3.74 -1.72
CA GLY A 106 6.84 -4.32 -1.24
C GLY A 106 5.60 -3.93 -2.07
N CYS A 107 5.54 -2.70 -2.58
CA CYS A 107 4.48 -2.22 -3.47
C CYS A 107 4.54 -2.91 -4.83
N ASP A 108 5.73 -3.03 -5.42
CA ASP A 108 5.94 -3.74 -6.68
C ASP A 108 5.53 -5.21 -6.56
N ALA A 109 5.91 -5.87 -5.45
CA ALA A 109 5.51 -7.25 -5.16
C ALA A 109 3.99 -7.39 -4.96
N MET A 110 3.33 -6.39 -4.36
CA MET A 110 1.87 -6.37 -4.22
C MET A 110 1.16 -6.22 -5.56
N VAL A 111 1.65 -5.32 -6.43
CA VAL A 111 1.12 -5.14 -7.78
C VAL A 111 1.23 -6.46 -8.56
N GLU A 112 2.39 -7.11 -8.51
CA GLU A 112 2.58 -8.41 -9.17
C GLU A 112 1.70 -9.51 -8.57
N TYR A 113 1.46 -9.51 -7.26
CA TYR A 113 0.53 -10.43 -6.62
C TYR A 113 -0.92 -10.23 -7.11
N LEU A 114 -1.35 -8.98 -7.29
CA LEU A 114 -2.67 -8.63 -7.80
C LEU A 114 -2.81 -8.98 -9.29
N ASP A 115 -1.76 -8.80 -10.08
CA ASP A 115 -1.72 -9.24 -11.48
C ASP A 115 -1.89 -10.76 -11.61
N ILE A 116 -1.21 -11.55 -10.77
CA ILE A 116 -1.39 -13.00 -10.74
C ILE A 116 -2.84 -13.37 -10.37
N CYS A 117 -3.50 -12.62 -9.48
CA CYS A 117 -4.90 -12.85 -9.15
C CYS A 117 -5.82 -12.61 -10.36
N ILE A 118 -5.56 -11.57 -11.16
CA ILE A 118 -6.31 -11.28 -12.39
C ILE A 118 -6.05 -12.39 -13.41
N ASP A 119 -4.79 -12.74 -13.66
CA ASP A 119 -4.40 -13.80 -14.59
C ASP A 119 -5.01 -15.15 -14.20
N ALA A 120 -5.12 -15.44 -12.90
CA ALA A 120 -5.78 -16.64 -12.40
C ALA A 120 -7.28 -16.65 -12.67
N MET A 121 -7.96 -15.48 -12.62
CA MET A 121 -9.37 -15.38 -13.00
C MET A 121 -9.59 -15.61 -14.50
N ASP A 122 -8.60 -15.28 -15.34
CA ASP A 122 -8.64 -15.51 -16.79
C ASP A 122 -8.28 -16.94 -17.21
N SER A 123 -7.19 -17.47 -16.63
CA SER A 123 -6.61 -18.76 -17.02
C SER A 123 -7.14 -19.93 -16.20
N GLY A 124 -7.64 -19.67 -14.99
CA GLY A 124 -7.95 -20.70 -13.99
C GLY A 124 -6.70 -21.30 -13.31
N ASP A 125 -5.50 -20.89 -13.73
CA ASP A 125 -4.22 -21.39 -13.22
C ASP A 125 -3.62 -20.38 -12.23
N VAL A 126 -3.19 -20.89 -11.07
CA VAL A 126 -2.60 -20.07 -10.00
C VAL A 126 -1.18 -20.55 -9.72
N ASP A 127 -0.19 -19.68 -9.88
CA ASP A 127 1.17 -19.94 -9.44
C ASP A 127 1.30 -19.72 -7.92
N MET A 128 0.92 -20.75 -7.16
CA MET A 128 0.91 -20.73 -5.70
C MET A 128 2.30 -20.53 -5.08
N GLU A 129 3.36 -21.01 -5.74
CA GLU A 129 4.75 -20.82 -5.27
C GLU A 129 5.14 -19.35 -5.40
N LYS A 130 4.86 -18.75 -6.56
CA LYS A 130 5.13 -17.33 -6.81
C LYS A 130 4.29 -16.44 -5.90
N MET A 131 2.99 -16.72 -5.72
CA MET A 131 2.15 -15.96 -4.79
C MET A 131 2.68 -16.02 -3.36
N THR A 132 3.11 -17.19 -2.88
CA THR A 132 3.69 -17.33 -1.53
C THR A 132 4.99 -16.54 -1.38
N SER A 133 5.84 -16.58 -2.41
CA SER A 133 7.08 -15.79 -2.46
C SER A 133 6.81 -14.28 -2.43
N LEU A 134 5.82 -13.82 -3.20
CA LEU A 134 5.40 -12.42 -3.21
C LEU A 134 4.84 -12.00 -1.86
N LEU A 135 3.95 -12.79 -1.25
CA LEU A 135 3.43 -12.52 0.09
C LEU A 135 4.54 -12.41 1.14
N THR A 136 5.56 -13.26 1.05
CA THR A 136 6.73 -13.20 1.94
C THR A 136 7.53 -11.92 1.70
N THR A 137 7.73 -11.54 0.43
CA THR A 137 8.44 -10.31 0.03
C THR A 137 7.70 -9.08 0.54
N ILE A 138 6.39 -8.99 0.28
CA ILE A 138 5.49 -7.95 0.79
C ILE A 138 5.65 -7.83 2.31
N GLN A 139 5.48 -8.91 3.06
CA GLN A 139 5.57 -8.88 4.52
C GLN A 139 6.94 -8.44 5.01
N ASN A 140 8.01 -9.00 4.46
CA ASN A 140 9.37 -8.67 4.87
C ASN A 140 9.71 -7.22 4.55
N ASP A 141 9.45 -6.76 3.33
CA ASP A 141 9.84 -5.42 2.91
C ASP A 141 8.99 -4.33 3.58
N PHE A 142 7.69 -4.54 3.80
CA PHE A 142 6.89 -3.61 4.61
C PHE A 142 7.34 -3.60 6.08
N THR A 143 7.68 -4.75 6.66
CA THR A 143 8.15 -4.83 8.05
C THR A 143 9.53 -4.20 8.21
N GLU A 144 10.46 -4.51 7.31
CA GLU A 144 11.81 -3.95 7.29
C GLU A 144 11.75 -2.44 7.06
N GLY A 145 11.01 -1.98 6.06
CA GLY A 145 10.79 -0.56 5.81
C GLY A 145 10.23 0.16 7.03
N ALA A 146 9.24 -0.43 7.71
CA ALA A 146 8.67 0.12 8.94
C ALA A 146 9.70 0.19 10.09
N SER A 147 10.52 -0.85 10.27
CA SER A 147 11.57 -0.88 11.30
C SER A 147 12.67 0.15 11.05
N MET A 148 12.95 0.47 9.79
CA MET A 148 13.94 1.47 9.39
C MET A 148 13.44 2.90 9.62
N LEU A 149 12.13 3.10 9.79
CA LEU A 149 11.59 4.40 10.16
C LEU A 149 11.79 4.69 11.67
N GLU A 150 11.89 3.67 12.54
CA GLU A 150 11.98 3.78 14.01
C GLU A 150 13.24 4.51 14.54
#